data_AF-A0A1N7IM48-F1
#
_entry.id   AF-A0A1N7IM48-F1
#
_cell.length_a   1.000
_cell.length_b   1.000
_cell.length_c   1.000
_cell.angle_alpha   90.00
_cell.angle_beta   90.00
_cell.angle_gamma   90.00
#
_symmetry.space_group_name_H-M   'P 1'
#
loop_
_entity.id
_entity.type
_entity.pdbx_description
1 polymer ?
#
loop_
_entity_poly.entity_id
_entity_poly.type
_entity_poly.pdbx_seq_one_letter_code
_entity_poly.pdbx_strand_id
1 'polypeptide(L)'
;MKTIYRIFSRTWFLNIIAIVIMMFTVQFAVIGIINIVKNGVEYYLNENLIGVLFFIILLIFDAWILTATFLPIIKINAEGITAYSIFWKRKIAWTEITSVKLIKAQTRQSTGLSSITFEFTQQPETKNNALLNKGVRVNTFIFISKKSVKKTIAHSSSWKLLSHSKIATPEAIAFEYEPKALQIIQEHLNKQKT
;
A
#
# COMPACT_ATOMS: atom_id res chain seq x y z
N MET A 1 13.67 4.50 -20.08
CA MET A 1 14.16 4.05 -18.75
C MET A 1 12.96 3.63 -17.90
N LYS A 2 13.02 2.49 -17.18
CA LYS A 2 11.91 1.97 -16.35
C LYS A 2 12.31 2.13 -14.89
N THR A 3 11.63 2.99 -14.14
CA THR A 3 11.90 3.17 -12.71
C THR A 3 10.77 2.55 -11.90
N ILE A 4 11.14 1.65 -10.98
CA ILE A 4 10.21 0.92 -10.13
C ILE A 4 10.41 1.40 -8.70
N TYR A 5 9.38 1.97 -8.10
CA TYR A 5 9.36 2.44 -6.72
C TYR A 5 8.49 1.51 -5.88
N ARG A 6 9.03 1.05 -4.74
CA ARG A 6 8.34 0.19 -3.78
C ARG A 6 7.93 1.04 -2.58
N ILE A 7 6.63 1.31 -2.45
CA ILE A 7 6.11 2.32 -1.51
C ILE A 7 6.33 1.94 -0.04
N PHE A 8 6.40 0.65 0.32
CA PHE A 8 6.51 0.22 1.72
C PHE A 8 7.84 -0.43 2.10
N SER A 9 8.90 -0.25 1.30
CA SER A 9 10.18 -0.94 1.54
C SER A 9 10.92 -0.51 2.82
N ARG A 10 10.43 0.51 3.55
CA ARG A 10 11.08 1.07 4.75
C ARG A 10 10.58 0.51 6.08
N THR A 11 9.53 -0.30 6.11
CA THR A 11 9.09 -1.00 7.34
C THR A 11 9.68 -2.41 7.37
N TRP A 12 10.97 -2.51 7.70
CA TRP A 12 11.66 -3.79 7.92
C TRP A 12 10.86 -4.73 8.84
N PHE A 13 10.22 -4.18 9.88
CA PHE A 13 9.35 -4.93 10.77
C PHE A 13 8.18 -5.65 10.06
N LEU A 14 7.50 -4.98 9.12
CA LEU A 14 6.40 -5.60 8.37
C LEU A 14 6.90 -6.67 7.39
N ASN A 15 8.09 -6.47 6.82
CA ASN A 15 8.71 -7.50 5.97
C ASN A 15 9.10 -8.75 6.78
N ILE A 16 9.63 -8.57 7.99
CA ILE A 16 9.96 -9.68 8.90
C ILE A 16 8.68 -10.43 9.28
N ILE A 17 7.62 -9.71 9.69
CA ILE A 17 6.32 -10.32 9.98
C ILE A 17 5.81 -11.11 8.78
N ALA A 18 5.85 -10.52 7.58
CA ALA A 18 5.39 -11.20 6.37
C ALA A 18 6.18 -12.48 6.08
N ILE A 19 7.51 -12.47 6.25
CA ILE A 19 8.36 -13.65 6.06
C ILE A 19 8.01 -14.73 7.09
N VAL A 20 7.89 -14.36 8.38
CA VAL A 20 7.57 -15.31 9.46
C VAL A 20 6.20 -15.96 9.23
N ILE A 21 5.19 -15.18 8.87
CA ILE A 21 3.84 -15.72 8.63
C ILE A 21 3.88 -16.63 7.39
N MET A 22 4.50 -16.21 6.29
CA MET A 22 4.63 -17.08 5.11
C MET A 22 5.35 -18.40 5.42
N MET A 23 6.43 -18.37 6.21
CA MET A 23 7.12 -19.60 6.62
C MET A 23 6.20 -20.52 7.44
N PHE A 24 5.42 -19.94 8.35
CA PHE A 24 4.43 -20.68 9.14
C PHE A 24 3.34 -21.30 8.26
N THR A 25 2.80 -20.55 7.30
CA THR A 25 1.80 -21.03 6.33
C THR A 25 2.34 -22.18 5.49
N VAL A 26 3.58 -22.06 4.99
CA VAL A 26 4.22 -23.12 4.21
C VAL A 26 4.40 -24.38 5.05
N GLN A 27 4.81 -24.26 6.32
CA GLN A 27 4.93 -25.40 7.21
C GLN A 27 3.59 -26.11 7.43
N PHE A 28 2.51 -25.36 7.68
CA PHE A 28 1.17 -25.93 7.83
C PHE A 28 0.67 -26.60 6.54
N ALA A 29 0.95 -26.00 5.38
CA ALA A 29 0.60 -26.58 4.09
C ALA A 29 1.32 -27.93 3.88
N VAL A 30 2.61 -28.02 4.19
CA VAL A 30 3.40 -29.26 4.08
C VAL A 30 2.84 -30.35 5.01
N ILE A 31 2.55 -30.01 6.26
CA ILE A 31 1.96 -30.97 7.22
C ILE A 31 0.59 -31.45 6.72
N GLY A 32 -0.24 -30.55 6.20
CA GLY A 32 -1.54 -30.89 5.62
C GLY A 32 -1.41 -31.84 4.44
N ILE A 33 -0.51 -31.56 3.50
CA ILE A 33 -0.24 -32.44 2.34
C ILE A 33 0.23 -33.82 2.80
N ILE A 34 1.16 -33.90 3.76
CA ILE A 34 1.65 -35.19 4.28
C ILE A 34 0.51 -36.00 4.91
N ASN A 35 -0.36 -35.37 5.70
CA ASN A 35 -1.48 -36.06 6.33
C ASN A 35 -2.54 -36.51 5.32
N ILE A 36 -2.82 -35.69 4.30
CA ILE A 36 -3.73 -36.07 3.20
C ILE A 36 -3.18 -37.27 2.44
N VAL A 37 -1.88 -37.28 2.13
CA VAL A 37 -1.23 -38.39 1.42
C VAL A 37 -1.26 -39.68 2.24
N LYS A 38 -1.09 -39.60 3.57
CA LYS A 38 -1.05 -40.78 4.45
C LYS A 38 -2.43 -41.35 4.77
N ASN A 39 -3.40 -40.49 5.05
CA ASN A 39 -4.66 -40.90 5.65
C ASN A 39 -5.88 -40.65 4.75
N GLY A 40 -5.68 -40.03 3.59
CA GLY A 40 -6.76 -39.65 2.68
C GLY A 40 -7.41 -38.32 3.02
N VAL A 41 -8.07 -37.73 2.01
CA VAL A 41 -8.66 -36.38 2.10
C VAL A 41 -9.84 -36.33 3.07
N GLU A 42 -10.75 -37.31 3.01
CA GLU A 42 -11.96 -37.33 3.86
C GLU A 42 -11.62 -37.43 5.35
N TYR A 43 -10.69 -38.32 5.71
CA TYR A 43 -10.23 -38.45 7.09
C TYR A 43 -9.57 -37.16 7.60
N TYR A 44 -8.71 -36.55 6.78
CA TYR A 44 -8.05 -35.30 7.14
C TYR A 44 -9.05 -34.15 7.37
N LEU A 45 -10.05 -34.01 6.50
CA LEU A 45 -11.06 -32.96 6.62
C LEU A 45 -11.97 -33.15 7.83
N ASN A 46 -12.36 -34.38 8.16
CA ASN A 46 -13.21 -34.64 9.32
C ASN A 46 -12.48 -34.39 10.65
N GLU A 47 -11.24 -34.88 10.79
CA GLU A 47 -10.46 -34.75 12.03
C GLU A 47 -9.91 -33.33 12.23
N ASN A 48 -9.65 -32.59 11.14
CA ASN A 48 -8.95 -31.30 11.20
C ASN A 48 -9.75 -30.13 10.65
N LEU A 49 -11.09 -30.21 10.56
CA LEU A 49 -11.94 -29.17 9.97
C LEU A 49 -11.64 -27.76 10.53
N ILE A 50 -11.50 -27.64 11.85
CA ILE A 50 -11.19 -26.37 12.52
C ILE A 50 -9.79 -25.87 12.10
N GLY A 51 -8.81 -26.77 12.01
CA GLY A 51 -7.47 -26.43 11.53
C GLY A 51 -7.44 -25.99 10.07
N VAL A 52 -8.27 -26.60 9.22
CA VAL A 52 -8.44 -26.23 7.81
C VAL A 52 -9.07 -24.84 7.69
N LEU A 53 -10.11 -24.53 8.48
CA LEU A 53 -10.69 -23.19 8.53
C LEU A 53 -9.69 -22.14 8.99
N PHE A 54 -8.89 -22.44 10.02
CA PHE A 54 -7.82 -21.56 10.48
C PHE A 54 -6.77 -21.33 9.39
N PHE A 55 -6.38 -22.38 8.66
CA PHE A 55 -5.44 -22.28 7.54
C PHE A 55 -5.96 -21.37 6.41
N ILE A 56 -7.25 -21.44 6.07
CA ILE A 56 -7.87 -20.54 5.08
C ILE A 56 -7.79 -19.08 5.55
N ILE A 57 -8.10 -18.81 6.81
CA ILE A 57 -7.99 -17.45 7.39
C ILE A 57 -6.54 -16.96 7.29
N LEU A 58 -5.57 -17.83 7.59
CA LEU A 58 -4.15 -17.51 7.57
C LEU A 58 -3.67 -17.22 6.14
N LEU A 59 -4.14 -17.97 5.13
CA LEU A 59 -3.90 -17.69 3.71
C LEU A 59 -4.47 -16.33 3.26
N ILE A 60 -5.68 -15.99 3.70
CA ILE A 60 -6.27 -14.68 3.43
C ILE A 60 -5.41 -13.57 4.04
N PHE A 61 -4.91 -13.79 5.25
CA PHE A 61 -4.05 -12.84 5.94
C PHE A 61 -2.70 -12.67 5.23
N ASP A 62 -2.08 -13.75 4.76
CA ASP A 62 -0.87 -13.70 3.94
C ASP A 62 -1.08 -12.95 2.64
N ALA A 63 -2.15 -13.26 1.90
CA ALA A 63 -2.48 -12.55 0.68
C ALA A 63 -2.68 -11.04 0.94
N TRP A 64 -3.34 -10.69 2.05
CA TRP A 64 -3.51 -9.30 2.46
C TRP A 64 -2.19 -8.62 2.85
N ILE A 65 -1.33 -9.29 3.64
CA ILE A 65 -0.01 -8.78 4.02
C ILE A 65 0.85 -8.57 2.78
N LEU A 66 0.91 -9.53 1.86
CA LEU A 66 1.65 -9.42 0.61
C LEU A 66 1.17 -8.22 -0.20
N THR A 67 -0.15 -8.07 -0.32
CA THR A 67 -0.81 -6.96 -1.02
C THR A 67 -0.46 -5.60 -0.40
N ALA A 68 -0.36 -5.53 0.93
CA ALA A 68 -0.06 -4.30 1.67
C ALA A 68 1.43 -3.95 1.69
N THR A 69 2.33 -4.94 1.78
CA THR A 69 3.77 -4.75 2.02
C THR A 69 4.61 -4.73 0.76
N PHE A 70 4.43 -5.70 -0.15
CA PHE A 70 5.30 -5.87 -1.31
C PHE A 70 4.75 -5.23 -2.58
N LEU A 71 3.44 -4.98 -2.62
CA LEU A 71 2.73 -4.95 -3.88
C LEU A 71 2.13 -3.64 -4.37
N PRO A 72 1.98 -2.54 -3.61
CA PRO A 72 1.71 -1.26 -4.26
C PRO A 72 3.03 -0.78 -4.85
N ILE A 73 3.28 -1.26 -6.07
CA ILE A 73 4.48 -0.95 -6.81
C ILE A 73 4.10 0.10 -7.84
N ILE A 74 4.91 1.16 -7.90
CA ILE A 74 4.72 2.24 -8.84
C ILE A 74 5.81 2.17 -9.87
N LYS A 75 5.37 2.00 -11.11
CA LYS A 75 6.22 2.01 -12.27
C LYS A 75 6.00 3.33 -13.00
N ILE A 76 7.06 4.10 -13.12
CA ILE A 76 7.11 5.29 -13.96
C ILE A 76 7.87 4.91 -15.23
N ASN A 77 7.22 5.06 -16.38
CA ASN A 77 7.78 4.74 -17.70
C ASN A 77 7.45 5.83 -18.73
N ALA A 78 7.90 5.63 -19.97
CA ALA A 78 7.66 6.59 -21.05
C ALA A 78 6.17 6.80 -21.38
N GLU A 79 5.30 5.83 -21.08
CA GLU A 79 3.87 5.92 -21.37
C GLU A 79 3.07 6.60 -20.25
N GLY A 80 3.57 6.57 -19.01
CA GLY A 80 2.88 7.17 -17.87
C GLY A 80 3.28 6.58 -16.53
N ILE A 81 2.33 6.59 -15.62
CA ILE A 81 2.49 6.11 -14.24
C ILE A 81 1.52 4.96 -14.03
N THR A 82 2.06 3.80 -13.66
CA THR A 82 1.27 2.61 -13.36
C THR A 82 1.45 2.24 -11.90
N ALA A 83 0.35 2.21 -11.15
CA ALA A 83 0.30 1.61 -9.83
C ALA A 83 -0.37 0.24 -9.95
N TYR A 84 0.28 -0.79 -9.46
CA TYR A 84 -0.28 -2.14 -9.44
C TYR A 84 -0.29 -2.68 -8.01
N SER A 85 -1.14 -3.68 -7.80
CA SER A 85 -1.29 -4.51 -6.61
C SER A 85 -1.73 -5.91 -7.10
N ILE A 86 -1.83 -6.92 -6.22
CA ILE A 86 -2.32 -8.25 -6.64
C ILE A 86 -3.72 -8.15 -7.26
N PHE A 87 -4.59 -7.35 -6.65
CA PHE A 87 -6.01 -7.33 -7.00
C PHE A 87 -6.43 -6.18 -7.91
N TRP A 88 -5.52 -5.27 -8.25
CA TRP A 88 -5.86 -4.13 -9.09
C TRP A 88 -4.64 -3.55 -9.81
N LYS A 89 -4.88 -2.97 -10.98
CA LYS A 89 -3.90 -2.23 -11.77
C LYS A 89 -4.51 -0.92 -12.22
N ARG A 90 -3.79 0.18 -12.01
CA ARG A 90 -4.18 1.52 -12.43
C ARG A 90 -3.06 2.13 -13.27
N LYS A 91 -3.42 2.70 -14.40
CA LYS A 91 -2.49 3.40 -15.29
C LYS A 91 -3.06 4.78 -15.57
N ILE A 92 -2.21 5.79 -15.43
CA ILE A 92 -2.47 7.16 -15.85
C ILE A 92 -1.41 7.50 -16.89
N ALA A 93 -1.82 7.72 -18.14
CA ALA A 93 -0.90 8.15 -19.19
C ALA A 93 -0.45 9.60 -18.94
N TRP A 94 0.75 9.98 -19.37
CA TRP A 94 1.26 11.34 -19.12
C TRP A 94 0.31 12.43 -19.64
N THR A 95 -0.27 12.22 -20.82
CA THR A 95 -1.24 13.14 -21.46
C THR A 95 -2.55 13.30 -20.67
N GLU A 96 -2.89 12.34 -19.82
CA GLU A 96 -4.11 12.38 -19.01
C GLU A 96 -3.89 13.07 -17.66
N ILE A 97 -2.65 13.37 -17.27
CA ILE A 97 -2.35 13.95 -15.96
C ILE A 97 -2.76 15.42 -15.95
N THR A 98 -3.77 15.77 -15.16
CA THR A 98 -4.22 17.16 -15.01
C THR A 98 -3.79 17.79 -13.69
N SER A 99 -3.44 16.97 -12.69
CA SER A 99 -3.03 17.47 -11.37
C SER A 99 -1.97 16.58 -10.73
N VAL A 100 -0.88 17.21 -10.27
CA VAL A 100 0.12 16.61 -9.37
C VAL A 100 0.19 17.47 -8.11
N LYS A 101 -0.07 16.88 -6.94
CA LYS A 101 -0.06 17.57 -5.65
C LYS A 101 0.64 16.72 -4.60
N LEU A 102 1.22 17.36 -3.59
CA LEU A 102 1.67 16.67 -2.39
C LEU A 102 0.54 16.66 -1.36
N ILE A 103 0.31 15.53 -0.72
CA ILE A 103 -0.69 15.34 0.33
C ILE A 103 0.03 14.88 1.60
N LYS A 104 -0.14 15.62 2.70
CA LYS A 104 0.27 15.19 4.04
C LYS A 104 -0.85 14.38 4.66
N ALA A 105 -0.54 13.19 5.14
CA ALA A 105 -1.41 12.42 6.01
C ALA A 105 -0.97 12.63 7.47
N GLN A 106 -1.88 13.12 8.30
CA GLN A 106 -1.66 13.31 9.73
C GLN A 106 -2.61 12.43 10.52
N THR A 107 -2.08 11.70 11.50
CA THR A 107 -2.91 10.95 12.45
C THR A 107 -3.28 11.85 13.62
N ARG A 108 -4.56 12.23 13.75
CA ARG A 108 -5.07 12.87 14.96
C ARG A 108 -5.55 11.81 15.94
N GLN A 109 -4.94 11.77 17.12
CA GLN A 109 -5.50 11.07 18.28
C GLN A 109 -6.42 12.04 19.02
N SER A 110 -7.72 11.77 19.00
CA SER A 110 -8.67 12.29 19.98
C SER A 110 -9.03 11.15 20.94
N THR A 111 -9.37 11.45 22.19
CA THR A 111 -9.79 10.51 23.24
C THR A 111 -10.53 9.27 22.71
N GLY A 112 -9.80 8.15 22.57
CA GLY A 112 -10.30 6.84 22.14
C GLY A 112 -10.40 6.56 20.63
N LEU A 113 -10.28 7.55 19.75
CA LEU A 113 -10.46 7.40 18.29
C LEU A 113 -9.29 8.03 17.51
N SER A 114 -8.59 7.22 16.72
CA SER A 114 -7.60 7.69 15.75
C SER A 114 -8.28 8.04 14.42
N SER A 115 -8.01 9.25 13.92
CA SER A 115 -8.47 9.70 12.60
C SER A 115 -7.27 10.11 11.74
N ILE A 116 -7.37 9.89 10.43
CA ILE A 116 -6.35 10.31 9.46
C ILE A 116 -6.92 11.47 8.66
N THR A 117 -6.28 12.63 8.75
CA THR A 117 -6.57 13.80 7.92
C THR A 117 -5.58 13.88 6.77
N PHE A 118 -6.08 14.26 5.60
CA PHE A 118 -5.27 14.48 4.40
C PHE A 118 -5.30 15.96 4.05
N GLU A 119 -4.13 16.58 3.92
CA GLU A 119 -4.00 18.01 3.65
C GLU A 119 -3.04 18.25 2.48
N PHE A 120 -3.39 19.15 1.55
CA PHE A 120 -2.45 19.51 0.50
C PHE A 120 -1.28 20.30 1.07
N THR A 121 -0.09 20.02 0.56
CA THR A 121 1.12 20.74 0.94
C THR A 121 1.94 21.11 -0.29
N GLN A 122 2.79 22.13 -0.15
CA GLN A 122 3.76 22.51 -1.18
C GLN A 122 5.14 21.89 -0.92
N GLN A 123 5.43 21.50 0.32
CA GLN A 123 6.74 20.97 0.71
C GLN A 123 6.57 19.63 1.42
N PRO A 124 7.40 18.62 1.09
CA PRO A 124 7.38 17.34 1.78
C PRO A 124 7.79 17.53 3.24
N GLU A 125 7.13 16.83 4.15
CA GLU A 125 7.54 16.77 5.56
C GLU A 125 8.80 15.90 5.66
N THR A 126 9.95 16.54 5.89
CA THR A 126 11.26 15.85 5.94
C THR A 126 11.66 15.45 7.36
N LYS A 127 10.99 15.98 8.40
CA LYS A 127 11.27 15.70 9.82
C LYS A 127 10.13 14.90 10.46
N ASN A 128 10.07 13.61 10.17
CA ASN A 128 9.10 12.69 10.77
C ASN A 128 9.63 12.16 12.13
N ASN A 129 9.88 13.06 13.09
CA ASN A 129 10.32 12.68 14.43
C ASN A 129 9.09 12.55 15.34
N ALA A 130 8.74 11.32 15.71
CA ALA A 130 7.63 11.04 16.64
C ALA A 130 7.79 11.75 18.00
N LEU A 131 9.04 11.99 18.43
CA LEU A 131 9.40 12.75 19.63
C LEU A 131 9.10 14.26 19.52
N LEU A 132 9.28 14.86 18.34
CA LEU A 132 9.01 16.28 18.12
C LEU A 132 7.52 16.55 17.88
N ASN A 133 6.79 15.56 17.36
CA ASN A 133 5.39 15.70 16.96
C ASN A 133 4.39 15.09 17.97
N LYS A 134 4.74 14.95 19.26
CA LYS A 134 3.85 14.41 20.30
C LYS A 134 3.18 13.08 19.92
N GLY A 135 3.93 12.18 19.28
CA GLY A 135 3.40 10.88 18.82
C GLY A 135 2.66 10.90 17.47
N VAL A 136 2.54 12.05 16.82
CA VAL A 136 1.91 12.19 15.49
C VAL A 136 2.91 11.88 14.38
N ARG A 137 2.68 10.79 13.65
CA ARG A 137 3.42 10.45 12.43
C ARG A 137 2.82 11.20 11.24
N VAL A 138 3.65 11.95 10.52
CA VAL A 138 3.24 12.72 9.33
C VAL A 138 3.92 12.12 8.11
N ASN A 139 3.14 11.51 7.22
CA ASN A 139 3.66 10.96 5.97
C ASN A 139 3.22 11.84 4.81
N THR A 140 4.15 12.16 3.89
CA THR A 140 3.83 12.92 2.67
C THR A 140 3.67 11.94 1.50
N PHE A 141 2.64 12.16 0.68
CA PHE A 141 2.34 11.37 -0.51
C PHE A 141 2.34 12.27 -1.75
N ILE A 142 2.83 11.77 -2.88
CA ILE A 142 2.62 12.32 -4.22
C ILE A 142 1.27 11.81 -4.70
N PHE A 143 0.37 12.74 -5.04
CA PHE A 143 -0.96 12.48 -5.57
C PHE A 143 -1.06 12.95 -7.01
N ILE A 144 -1.48 12.05 -7.89
CA ILE A 144 -1.56 12.26 -9.33
C ILE A 144 -2.96 11.88 -9.78
N SER A 145 -3.62 12.76 -10.52
CA SER A 145 -5.00 12.51 -10.98
C SER A 145 -5.24 12.93 -12.41
N LYS A 146 -6.18 12.21 -13.05
CA LYS A 146 -6.79 12.56 -14.33
C LYS A 146 -7.72 13.77 -14.23
N LYS A 147 -8.23 14.08 -13.04
CA LYS A 147 -9.11 15.25 -12.80
C LYS A 147 -8.41 16.32 -11.98
N SER A 148 -8.81 17.57 -12.22
CA SER A 148 -8.39 18.69 -11.38
C SER A 148 -8.99 18.56 -9.98
N VAL A 149 -8.21 18.08 -9.01
CA VAL A 149 -8.69 17.90 -7.63
C VAL A 149 -8.53 19.22 -6.86
N LYS A 150 -9.66 19.81 -6.43
CA LYS A 150 -9.67 21.08 -5.69
C LYS A 150 -9.70 20.91 -4.16
N LYS A 151 -10.19 19.79 -3.61
CA LYS A 151 -10.41 19.61 -2.16
C LYS A 151 -9.88 18.29 -1.62
N THR A 152 -9.49 18.31 -0.35
CA THR A 152 -9.00 17.17 0.44
C THR A 152 -10.11 16.20 0.82
N ILE A 153 -9.79 14.91 0.85
CA ILE A 153 -10.72 13.83 1.23
C ILE A 153 -10.35 13.39 2.65
N ALA A 154 -11.18 13.70 3.64
CA ALA A 154 -11.01 13.20 5.00
C ALA A 154 -11.65 11.82 5.14
N HIS A 155 -10.98 10.87 5.80
CA HIS A 155 -11.50 9.51 5.96
C HIS A 155 -11.34 9.01 7.39
N SER A 156 -12.42 9.04 8.19
CA SER A 156 -12.49 8.45 9.54
C SER A 156 -12.58 6.91 9.48
N SER A 157 -11.65 6.18 10.11
CA SER A 157 -11.89 4.87 10.76
C SER A 157 -10.58 4.33 11.36
N SER A 158 -10.73 3.62 12.47
CA SER A 158 -9.73 3.11 13.40
C SER A 158 -8.99 1.84 12.96
N TRP A 159 -9.35 1.24 11.81
CA TRP A 159 -8.74 -0.01 11.28
C TRP A 159 -7.92 0.22 9.99
N LYS A 160 -7.26 1.37 9.87
CA LYS A 160 -6.69 1.82 8.59
C LYS A 160 -5.17 1.70 8.56
N LEU A 161 -4.68 0.54 8.09
CA LEU A 161 -3.38 0.53 7.41
C LEU A 161 -3.46 1.44 6.17
N LEU A 162 -2.31 2.09 5.91
CA LEU A 162 -1.99 3.01 4.81
C LEU A 162 -2.19 2.38 3.42
N SER A 163 -3.40 1.97 3.09
CA SER A 163 -3.71 1.36 1.81
C SER A 163 -3.86 2.43 0.74
N HIS A 164 -3.13 2.26 -0.36
CA HIS A 164 -3.22 3.08 -1.57
C HIS A 164 -4.68 3.22 -2.06
N SER A 165 -5.55 2.24 -1.80
CA SER A 165 -6.96 2.23 -2.21
C SER A 165 -7.82 3.34 -1.60
N LYS A 166 -7.45 3.94 -0.46
CA LYS A 166 -8.26 4.99 0.20
C LYS A 166 -7.89 6.42 -0.20
N ILE A 167 -6.68 6.64 -0.71
CA ILE A 167 -6.24 7.95 -1.20
C ILE A 167 -6.48 8.05 -2.71
N ALA A 168 -6.41 6.92 -3.40
CA ALA A 168 -6.53 6.85 -4.84
C ALA A 168 -7.95 6.43 -5.27
N THR A 169 -8.65 7.26 -6.04
CA THR A 169 -9.82 6.87 -6.83
C THR A 169 -9.39 6.10 -8.08
N PRO A 170 -10.28 5.47 -8.86
CA PRO A 170 -9.91 4.85 -10.15
C PRO A 170 -9.18 5.81 -11.11
N GLU A 171 -9.37 7.12 -10.92
CA GLU A 171 -8.80 8.21 -11.71
C GLU A 171 -7.60 8.89 -11.03
N ALA A 172 -7.10 8.33 -9.93
CA ALA A 172 -5.96 8.86 -9.21
C ALA A 172 -4.99 7.76 -8.75
N ILE A 173 -3.74 8.15 -8.54
CA ILE A 173 -2.65 7.33 -7.99
C ILE A 173 -2.00 8.15 -6.88
N ALA A 174 -1.77 7.53 -5.72
CA ALA A 174 -1.24 8.22 -4.55
C ALA A 174 -0.19 7.36 -3.85
N PHE A 175 1.00 7.91 -3.62
CA PHE A 175 2.12 7.13 -3.10
C PHE A 175 3.11 7.91 -2.28
N GLU A 176 3.85 7.24 -1.40
CA GLU A 176 4.79 7.90 -0.50
C GLU A 176 5.79 8.76 -1.26
N TYR A 177 6.06 9.94 -0.72
CA TYR A 177 6.95 10.91 -1.34
C TYR A 177 8.37 10.36 -1.46
N GLU A 178 8.83 10.27 -2.69
CA GLU A 178 10.22 9.99 -3.01
C GLU A 178 10.77 11.11 -3.90
N PRO A 179 11.87 11.79 -3.52
CA PRO A 179 12.39 12.95 -4.25
C PRO A 179 12.66 12.65 -5.73
N LYS A 180 13.29 11.51 -6.03
CA LYS A 180 13.60 11.09 -7.40
C LYS A 180 12.33 10.85 -8.23
N ALA A 181 11.29 10.28 -7.62
CA ALA A 181 10.03 10.02 -8.32
C ALA A 181 9.34 11.34 -8.69
N LEU A 182 9.29 12.31 -7.75
CA LEU A 182 8.71 13.63 -8.02
C LEU A 182 9.47 14.35 -9.15
N GLN A 183 10.80 14.31 -9.12
CA GLN A 183 11.64 14.94 -10.13
C GLN A 183 11.34 14.40 -11.54
N ILE A 184 11.32 13.06 -11.71
CA ILE A 184 11.02 12.43 -13.01
C ILE A 184 9.63 12.86 -13.54
N ILE A 185 8.65 12.92 -12.64
CA ILE A 185 7.27 13.34 -12.98
C ILE A 185 7.26 14.79 -13.47
N GLN A 186 7.90 15.69 -12.73
CA GLN A 186 7.98 17.11 -13.09
C GLN A 186 8.71 17.32 -14.42
N GLU A 187 9.82 16.61 -14.64
CA GLU A 187 10.57 16.67 -15.90
C GLU A 187 9.73 16.23 -17.11
N HIS A 188 8.96 15.14 -16.99
CA HIS A 188 8.09 14.68 -18.07
C HIS A 188 6.95 15.66 -18.35
N LEU A 189 6.32 16.20 -17.31
CA LEU A 189 5.23 17.16 -17.47
C LEU A 189 5.69 18.50 -18.06
N ASN A 190 6.91 18.94 -17.73
CA ASN A 190 7.48 20.16 -18.31
C ASN A 190 7.80 19.97 -19.80
N LYS A 191 8.35 18.81 -20.19
CA LYS A 191 8.62 18.47 -21.60
C LYS A 191 7.36 18.38 -22.47
N GLN A 192 6.19 18.13 -21.89
CA GLN A 192 4.93 18.12 -22.63
C GLN A 192 4.36 19.53 -22.88
N LYS A 193 4.81 20.53 -22.12
CA LYS A 193 4.36 21.92 -22.25
C LYS A 193 5.26 22.75 -23.17
N THR A 194 6.41 22.19 -23.55
CA THR A 194 7.37 22.78 -24.50
C THR A 194 7.14 22.17 -25.88
#